data_AF-A0A1Q7VW06-F1
#
_entry.id   AF-A0A1Q7VW06-F1
#
_cell.length_a   1.000
_cell.length_b   1.000
_cell.length_c   1.000
_cell.angle_alpha   90.00
_cell.angle_beta   90.00
_cell.angle_gamma   90.00
#
_symmetry.space_group_name_H-M   'P 1'
#
loop_
_entity.id
_entity.type
_entity.pdbx_description
1 polymer ?
#
loop_
_entity_poly.entity_id
_entity_poly.type
_entity_poly.pdbx_seq_one_letter_code
_entity_poly.pdbx_strand_id
1 'polypeptide(L)'
;MTVHVFSLVLDRAPTDDELDALFEAGCDDAGFEIASDGCVAGFDREAPSLAEAIASAVHDIESTGFVVIRALDEDMLTLGDIADRIGRSREAVRRYAAGERGPGGFPQPMNPGRDGTTFYRWSEVAPWLREKLGLDIPDADPALVVANLLLQARQHRDRVTNMAALTELLVA
;
A
#
# COMPACT_ATOMS: atom_id res chain seq x y z
N MET A 1 10.84 20.13 -3.41
CA MET A 1 10.28 18.78 -3.65
C MET A 1 10.73 17.89 -2.49
N THR A 2 10.07 16.77 -2.26
CA THR A 2 10.39 15.84 -1.15
C THR A 2 10.64 14.45 -1.73
N VAL A 3 11.52 13.69 -1.08
CA VAL A 3 11.75 12.27 -1.42
C VAL A 3 10.63 11.44 -0.80
N HIS A 4 10.01 10.61 -1.63
CA HIS A 4 8.92 9.71 -1.26
C HIS A 4 9.36 8.27 -1.44
N VAL A 5 9.20 7.47 -0.38
CA VAL A 5 9.60 6.06 -0.37
C VAL A 5 8.37 5.18 -0.55
N PHE A 6 8.39 4.30 -1.56
CA PHE A 6 7.32 3.36 -1.82
C PHE A 6 7.80 2.18 -2.67
N SER A 7 7.01 1.11 -2.73
CA SER A 7 7.33 -0.07 -3.53
C SER A 7 6.20 -0.44 -4.48
N LEU A 8 6.58 -0.81 -5.70
CA LEU A 8 5.70 -1.26 -6.77
C LEU A 8 6.00 -2.72 -7.12
N VAL A 9 4.96 -3.49 -7.41
CA VAL A 9 5.08 -4.89 -7.84
C VAL A 9 4.87 -4.96 -9.34
N LEU A 10 5.83 -5.55 -10.04
CA LEU A 10 5.82 -5.75 -11.49
C LEU A 10 5.27 -7.14 -11.84
N ASP A 11 4.84 -7.30 -13.08
CA ASP A 11 4.27 -8.54 -13.61
C ASP A 11 5.28 -9.69 -13.77
N ARG A 12 6.56 -9.35 -13.87
CA ARG A 12 7.67 -10.29 -14.00
C ARG A 12 8.98 -9.64 -13.56
N ALA A 13 10.01 -10.47 -13.41
CA ALA A 13 11.36 -9.98 -13.20
C ALA A 13 11.97 -9.42 -14.50
N PRO A 14 12.69 -8.29 -14.44
CA PRO A 14 13.47 -7.79 -15.56
C PRO A 14 14.73 -8.64 -15.78
N THR A 15 15.20 -8.73 -17.03
CA THR A 15 16.56 -9.16 -17.36
C THR A 15 17.56 -8.02 -17.15
N ASP A 16 18.86 -8.32 -17.20
CA ASP A 16 19.92 -7.29 -17.08
C ASP A 16 19.76 -6.17 -18.13
N ASP A 17 19.52 -6.52 -19.40
CA ASP A 17 19.30 -5.52 -20.47
C ASP A 17 18.03 -4.67 -20.23
N GLU A 18 16.99 -5.25 -19.61
CA GLU A 18 15.75 -4.55 -19.27
C GLU A 18 15.94 -3.63 -18.05
N LEU A 19 16.84 -3.96 -17.12
CA LEU A 19 17.21 -3.07 -16.02
C LEU A 19 17.88 -1.80 -16.53
N ASP A 20 18.76 -1.90 -17.53
CA ASP A 20 19.35 -0.73 -18.18
C ASP A 20 18.26 0.13 -18.86
N ALA A 21 17.30 -0.51 -19.53
CA ALA A 21 16.18 0.21 -20.15
C ALA A 21 15.29 0.92 -19.10
N LEU A 22 15.03 0.28 -17.95
CA LEU A 22 14.30 0.88 -16.84
C LEU A 22 15.05 2.07 -16.24
N PHE A 23 16.37 1.95 -16.07
CA PHE A 23 17.23 3.04 -15.61
C PHE A 23 17.12 4.26 -16.54
N GLU A 24 17.32 4.06 -17.84
CA GLU A 24 17.24 5.14 -18.85
C GLU A 24 15.83 5.73 -19.01
N ALA A 25 14.79 4.96 -18.65
CA ALA A 25 13.40 5.43 -18.63
C ALA A 25 13.06 6.29 -17.39
N GLY A 26 14.02 6.54 -16.51
CA GLY A 26 13.83 7.36 -15.31
C GLY A 26 13.55 6.56 -14.04
N CYS A 27 13.85 5.26 -14.00
CA CYS A 27 13.84 4.47 -12.76
C CYS A 27 15.24 4.36 -12.13
N ASP A 28 16.08 5.41 -12.27
CA ASP A 28 17.44 5.48 -11.73
C ASP A 28 17.51 5.61 -10.21
N ASP A 29 16.37 5.90 -9.58
CA ASP A 29 16.12 5.95 -8.14
C ASP A 29 15.42 4.69 -7.59
N ALA A 30 15.36 3.62 -8.39
CA ALA A 30 14.70 2.38 -8.03
C ALA A 30 15.69 1.22 -7.79
N GLY A 31 15.48 0.49 -6.70
CA GLY A 31 16.09 -0.82 -6.45
C GLY A 31 15.11 -1.95 -6.80
N PHE A 32 15.56 -2.94 -7.57
CA PHE A 32 14.73 -4.07 -8.00
C PHE A 32 15.09 -5.34 -7.22
N GLU A 33 14.13 -5.85 -6.43
CA GLU A 33 14.23 -7.10 -5.71
C GLU A 33 13.44 -8.20 -6.45
N ILE A 34 14.16 -9.22 -6.90
CA ILE A 34 13.58 -10.34 -7.65
C ILE A 34 13.09 -11.40 -6.67
N ALA A 35 11.78 -11.68 -6.71
CA ALA A 35 11.14 -12.75 -5.96
C ALA A 35 10.71 -13.89 -6.90
N SER A 36 10.37 -15.04 -6.33
CA SER A 36 9.93 -16.21 -7.12
C SER A 36 8.61 -16.00 -7.88
N ASP A 37 7.81 -15.01 -7.50
CA ASP A 37 6.48 -14.70 -8.03
C ASP A 37 6.38 -13.33 -8.71
N GLY A 38 7.49 -12.62 -8.90
CA GLY A 38 7.52 -11.31 -9.55
C GLY A 38 8.75 -10.48 -9.18
N CYS A 39 8.67 -9.17 -9.39
CA CYS A 39 9.71 -8.24 -8.98
C CYS A 39 9.09 -7.09 -8.19
N VAL A 40 9.78 -6.68 -7.12
CA VAL A 40 9.42 -5.52 -6.33
C VAL A 40 10.43 -4.42 -6.63
N ALA A 41 9.95 -3.29 -7.15
CA ALA A 41 10.76 -2.09 -7.34
C ALA A 41 10.52 -1.14 -6.16
N GLY A 42 11.53 -0.90 -5.34
CA GLY A 42 11.52 0.09 -4.26
C GLY A 42 12.10 1.41 -4.75
N PHE A 43 11.37 2.50 -4.57
CA PHE A 43 11.72 3.85 -5.06
C PHE A 43 12.04 4.79 -3.90
N ASP A 44 13.02 5.68 -4.14
CA ASP A 44 13.26 6.89 -3.37
C ASP A 44 13.03 8.13 -4.28
N ARG A 45 11.78 8.35 -4.68
CA ARG A 45 11.40 9.28 -5.77
C ARG A 45 11.18 10.71 -5.29
N GLU A 46 11.84 11.67 -5.91
CA GLU A 46 11.62 13.10 -5.62
C GLU A 46 10.41 13.65 -6.38
N ALA A 47 9.40 14.15 -5.67
CA ALA A 47 8.20 14.74 -6.28
C ALA A 47 7.51 15.77 -5.36
N PRO A 48 6.57 16.59 -5.88
CA PRO A 48 5.74 17.47 -5.06
C PRO A 48 4.79 16.75 -4.11
N SER A 49 4.34 15.54 -4.46
CA SER A 49 3.42 14.71 -3.65
C SER A 49 3.68 13.21 -3.86
N LEU A 50 3.27 12.37 -2.89
CA LEU A 50 3.39 10.91 -3.03
C LEU A 50 2.58 10.39 -4.22
N ALA A 51 1.41 10.97 -4.48
CA ALA A 51 0.58 10.63 -5.63
C ALA A 51 1.31 10.89 -6.96
N GLU A 52 1.99 12.04 -7.09
CA GLU A 52 2.80 12.35 -8.26
C GLU A 52 4.02 11.44 -8.37
N ALA A 53 4.69 11.12 -7.26
CA ALA A 53 5.83 10.21 -7.23
C ALA A 53 5.46 8.80 -7.73
N ILE A 54 4.34 8.26 -7.24
CA ILE A 54 3.84 6.95 -7.67
C ILE A 54 3.41 6.99 -9.14
N ALA A 55 2.69 8.04 -9.55
CA ALA A 55 2.21 8.17 -10.92
C ALA A 55 3.36 8.26 -11.94
N SER A 56 4.42 9.02 -11.64
CA SER A 56 5.59 9.10 -12.51
C SER A 56 6.33 7.77 -12.57
N ALA A 57 6.60 7.13 -11.43
CA ALA A 57 7.25 5.82 -11.39
C ALA A 57 6.47 4.75 -12.18
N VAL A 58 5.14 4.72 -12.06
CA VAL A 58 4.29 3.81 -12.86
C VAL A 58 4.43 4.11 -14.36
N HIS A 59 4.43 5.38 -14.75
CA HIS A 59 4.59 5.76 -16.15
C HIS A 59 5.95 5.35 -16.71
N ASP A 60 7.02 5.62 -15.97
CA ASP A 60 8.41 5.31 -16.35
C ASP A 60 8.58 3.80 -16.55
N ILE A 61 8.10 2.97 -15.59
CA ILE A 61 8.11 1.50 -15.71
C ILE A 61 7.32 1.06 -16.95
N GLU A 62 6.09 1.54 -17.13
CA GLU A 62 5.22 1.05 -18.21
C GLU A 62 5.69 1.49 -19.60
N SER A 63 6.48 2.56 -19.70
CA SER A 63 7.11 3.01 -20.95
C SER A 63 8.08 1.97 -21.53
N THR A 64 8.61 1.09 -20.68
CA THR A 64 9.55 0.02 -21.06
C THR A 64 8.87 -1.33 -21.36
N GLY A 65 7.55 -1.39 -21.27
CA GLY A 65 6.75 -2.58 -21.61
C GLY A 65 6.45 -3.53 -20.44
N PHE A 66 6.83 -3.17 -19.21
CA PHE A 66 6.37 -3.85 -18.00
C PHE A 66 4.97 -3.40 -17.59
N VAL A 67 4.32 -4.16 -16.71
CA VAL A 67 3.03 -3.79 -16.13
C VAL A 67 3.17 -3.70 -14.61
N VAL A 68 2.79 -2.55 -14.05
CA VAL A 68 2.70 -2.41 -12.59
C VAL A 68 1.38 -3.03 -12.11
N ILE A 69 1.50 -4.09 -11.30
CA ILE A 69 0.37 -4.86 -10.77
C ILE A 69 -0.26 -4.15 -9.57
N ARG A 70 0.55 -3.73 -8.59
CA ARG A 70 0.07 -3.14 -7.33
C ARG A 70 1.16 -2.29 -6.67
N ALA A 71 0.75 -1.38 -5.80
CA ALA A 71 1.65 -0.73 -4.85
C ALA A 71 1.60 -1.51 -3.51
N LEU A 72 2.73 -1.62 -2.82
CA LEU A 72 2.73 -2.17 -1.46
C LEU A 72 2.32 -1.06 -0.49
N ASP A 73 1.10 -1.13 0.03
CA ASP A 73 0.54 -0.10 0.92
C ASP A 73 0.77 -0.37 2.41
N GLU A 74 1.25 -1.57 2.76
CA GLU A 74 1.38 -2.05 4.14
C GLU A 74 0.13 -1.80 5.01
N ASP A 75 -1.05 -1.72 4.39
CA ASP A 75 -2.29 -1.33 5.06
C ASP A 75 -2.93 -2.54 5.75
N MET A 76 -2.78 -3.74 5.19
CA MET A 76 -3.36 -4.95 5.75
C MET A 76 -2.45 -5.59 6.79
N LEU A 77 -2.81 -5.44 8.07
CA LEU A 77 -2.02 -5.90 9.21
C LEU A 77 -2.78 -6.85 10.12
N THR A 78 -2.08 -7.80 10.74
CA THR A 78 -2.59 -8.54 11.89
C THR A 78 -2.40 -7.74 13.18
N LEU A 79 -3.04 -8.18 14.26
CA LEU A 79 -2.78 -7.61 15.60
C LEU A 79 -1.32 -7.76 16.05
N GLY A 80 -0.59 -8.75 15.51
CA GLY A 80 0.84 -8.93 15.77
C GLY A 80 1.63 -7.82 15.10
N ASP A 81 1.43 -7.62 13.80
CA ASP A 81 2.13 -6.60 13.03
C ASP A 81 1.85 -5.19 13.58
N ILE A 82 0.59 -4.92 13.98
CA ILE A 82 0.23 -3.67 14.67
C ILE A 82 1.04 -3.53 15.96
N ALA A 83 1.13 -4.60 16.77
CA ALA A 83 1.82 -4.57 18.04
C ALA A 83 3.32 -4.28 17.86
N ASP A 84 3.95 -4.92 16.88
CA ASP A 84 5.35 -4.70 16.53
C ASP A 84 5.58 -3.24 16.08
N ARG A 85 4.69 -2.71 15.23
CA ARG A 85 4.77 -1.33 14.71
C ARG A 85 4.71 -0.27 15.82
N ILE A 86 3.98 -0.53 16.91
CA ILE A 86 3.84 0.41 18.04
C ILE A 86 4.68 0.03 19.27
N GLY A 87 5.54 -0.97 19.17
CA GLY A 87 6.39 -1.44 20.28
C GLY A 87 5.59 -1.94 21.48
N ARG A 88 4.48 -2.65 21.25
CA ARG A 88 3.61 -3.23 22.30
C ARG A 88 3.50 -4.74 22.13
N SER A 89 2.93 -5.41 23.14
CA SER A 89 2.63 -6.85 23.02
C SER A 89 1.35 -7.08 22.21
N ARG A 90 1.29 -8.20 21.48
CA ARG A 90 0.08 -8.65 20.77
C ARG A 90 -1.15 -8.70 21.67
N GLU A 91 -1.01 -9.20 22.90
CA GLU A 91 -2.11 -9.22 23.88
C GLU A 91 -2.59 -7.83 24.29
N ALA A 92 -1.71 -6.81 24.31
CA ALA A 92 -2.15 -5.44 24.58
C ALA A 92 -3.07 -4.93 23.47
N VAL A 93 -2.72 -5.18 22.20
CA VAL A 93 -3.52 -4.77 21.04
C VAL A 93 -4.82 -5.59 20.96
N ARG A 94 -4.78 -6.90 21.23
CA ARG A 94 -5.98 -7.74 21.33
C ARG A 94 -7.01 -7.17 22.30
N ARG A 95 -6.55 -6.69 23.47
CA ARG A 95 -7.46 -6.06 24.45
C ARG A 95 -8.04 -4.73 23.99
N TYR A 96 -7.32 -3.96 23.18
CA TYR A 96 -7.91 -2.77 22.54
C TYR A 96 -9.02 -3.18 21.56
N ALA A 97 -8.72 -4.14 20.68
CA ALA A 97 -9.68 -4.65 19.69
C ALA A 97 -10.93 -5.26 20.33
N ALA A 98 -10.78 -5.97 21.45
CA ALA A 98 -11.89 -6.56 22.19
C ALA A 98 -12.68 -5.54 23.05
N GLY A 99 -12.23 -4.28 23.13
CA GLY A 99 -12.82 -3.28 24.02
C GLY A 99 -12.57 -3.56 25.52
N GLU A 100 -11.74 -4.56 25.84
CA GLU A 100 -11.33 -4.89 27.21
C GLU A 100 -10.39 -3.82 27.81
N ARG A 101 -9.81 -2.97 26.96
CA ARG A 101 -8.89 -1.89 27.36
C ARG A 101 -9.05 -0.64 26.49
N GLY A 102 -8.89 0.53 27.10
CA GLY A 102 -8.99 1.82 26.40
C GLY A 102 -10.43 2.29 26.25
N PRO A 103 -10.67 3.36 25.47
CA PRO A 103 -12.00 3.97 25.35
C PRO A 103 -12.98 3.21 24.43
N GLY A 104 -12.57 2.05 23.91
CA GLY A 104 -13.34 1.29 22.91
C GLY A 104 -13.31 1.90 21.51
N GLY A 105 -14.12 1.35 20.60
CA GLY A 105 -14.23 1.82 19.22
C GLY A 105 -13.02 1.51 18.34
N PHE A 106 -12.24 0.48 18.68
CA PHE A 106 -11.15 0.00 17.83
C PHE A 106 -11.71 -0.39 16.45
N PRO A 107 -10.98 -0.12 15.34
CA PRO A 107 -11.45 -0.42 13.99
C PRO A 107 -11.87 -1.88 13.82
N GLN A 108 -12.89 -2.08 12.99
CA GLN A 108 -13.38 -3.42 12.70
C GLN A 108 -12.38 -4.17 11.82
N PRO A 109 -12.30 -5.50 11.95
CA PRO A 109 -11.46 -6.28 11.06
C PRO A 109 -11.98 -6.25 9.62
N MET A 110 -11.08 -6.35 8.65
CA MET A 110 -11.40 -6.44 7.22
C MET A 110 -12.19 -7.69 6.86
N ASN A 111 -12.05 -8.75 7.67
CA ASN A 111 -12.70 -10.03 7.51
C ASN A 111 -13.51 -10.40 8.77
N PRO A 112 -14.61 -9.69 9.07
CA PRO A 112 -15.40 -9.95 10.26
C PRO A 112 -16.06 -11.33 10.19
N GLY A 113 -16.03 -12.05 11.31
CA GLY A 113 -16.73 -13.34 11.46
C GLY A 113 -16.10 -14.51 10.69
N ARG A 114 -14.93 -14.35 10.08
CA ARG A 114 -14.20 -15.44 9.42
C ARG A 114 -13.29 -16.15 10.43
N ASP A 115 -13.37 -17.49 10.47
CA ASP A 115 -12.42 -18.30 11.21
C ASP A 115 -11.01 -18.19 10.61
N GLY A 116 -9.99 -18.01 11.45
CA GLY A 116 -8.58 -17.92 11.04
C GLY A 116 -7.93 -16.56 11.34
N THR A 117 -6.91 -16.18 10.56
CA THR A 117 -6.18 -14.92 10.74
C THR A 117 -7.08 -13.73 10.45
N THR A 118 -7.14 -12.80 11.40
CA THR A 118 -7.89 -11.55 11.29
C THR A 118 -6.96 -10.42 10.85
N PHE A 119 -7.42 -9.63 9.88
CA PHE A 119 -6.69 -8.49 9.34
C PHE A 119 -7.41 -7.18 9.64
N TYR A 120 -6.64 -6.11 9.78
CA TYR A 120 -7.08 -4.76 10.09
C TYR A 120 -6.39 -3.79 9.14
N ARG A 121 -7.02 -2.65 8.88
CA ARG A 121 -6.43 -1.57 8.07
C ARG A 121 -5.61 -0.64 8.94
N TRP A 122 -4.33 -0.47 8.61
CA TRP A 122 -3.46 0.49 9.30
C TRP A 122 -3.97 1.92 9.14
N SER A 123 -4.49 2.27 7.98
CA SER A 123 -5.15 3.55 7.68
C SER A 123 -6.34 3.87 8.61
N GLU A 124 -6.98 2.86 9.20
CA GLU A 124 -8.04 3.04 10.20
C GLU A 124 -7.48 2.95 11.65
N VAL A 125 -6.52 2.07 11.87
CA VAL A 125 -5.93 1.81 13.19
C VAL A 125 -5.01 2.93 13.65
N ALA A 126 -4.19 3.51 12.78
CA ALA A 126 -3.26 4.57 13.13
C ALA A 126 -3.97 5.84 13.66
N PRO A 127 -5.02 6.36 12.99
CA PRO A 127 -5.80 7.47 13.55
C PRO A 127 -6.41 7.14 14.91
N TRP A 128 -7.00 5.94 15.07
CA TRP A 128 -7.56 5.53 16.35
C TRP A 128 -6.51 5.50 17.46
N LEU A 129 -5.34 4.92 17.20
CA LEU A 129 -4.24 4.84 18.17
C LEU A 129 -3.75 6.24 18.57
N ARG A 130 -3.65 7.17 17.62
CA ARG A 130 -3.26 8.56 17.88
C ARG A 130 -4.31 9.28 18.72
N GLU A 131 -5.55 9.26 18.27
CA GLU A 131 -6.64 10.00 18.91
C GLU A 131 -7.02 9.46 20.29
N LYS A 132 -7.03 8.12 20.43
CA LYS A 132 -7.55 7.46 21.63
C LYS A 132 -6.47 7.09 22.63
N LEU A 133 -5.25 6.83 22.19
CA LEU A 133 -4.13 6.44 23.05
C LEU A 133 -3.01 7.48 23.10
N GLY A 134 -3.07 8.55 22.31
CA GLY A 134 -2.06 9.61 22.31
C GLY A 134 -0.69 9.15 21.81
N LEU A 135 -0.65 8.11 20.96
CA LEU A 135 0.61 7.63 20.38
C LEU A 135 1.06 8.57 19.27
N ASP A 136 2.36 8.86 19.24
CA ASP A 136 3.00 9.63 18.17
C ASP A 136 3.21 8.72 16.95
N ILE A 137 2.18 8.67 16.09
CA ILE A 137 2.14 7.86 14.88
C ILE A 137 2.01 8.84 13.70
N PRO A 138 2.94 8.79 12.71
CA PRO A 138 2.84 9.61 11.51
C PRO A 138 1.50 9.40 10.79
N ASP A 139 1.01 10.44 10.11
CA ASP A 139 -0.12 10.27 9.20
C ASP A 139 0.29 9.40 8.02
N ALA A 140 -0.50 8.36 7.76
CA ALA A 140 -0.38 7.61 6.53
C ALA A 140 -0.90 8.49 5.39
N ASP A 141 -0.08 8.70 4.37
CA ASP A 141 -0.55 9.36 3.15
C ASP A 141 -1.49 8.37 2.41
N PRO A 142 -2.78 8.71 2.24
CA PRO A 142 -3.75 7.82 1.61
C PRO A 142 -3.45 7.58 0.13
N ALA A 143 -2.57 8.36 -0.50
CA ALA A 143 -2.20 8.20 -1.90
C ALA A 143 -1.71 6.78 -2.21
N LEU A 144 -0.99 6.12 -1.29
CA LEU A 144 -0.48 4.77 -1.51
C LEU A 144 -1.60 3.72 -1.55
N VAL A 145 -2.57 3.82 -0.64
CA VAL A 145 -3.76 2.96 -0.61
C VAL A 145 -4.59 3.17 -1.88
N VAL A 146 -4.83 4.43 -2.26
CA VAL A 146 -5.60 4.77 -3.46
C VAL A 146 -4.90 4.26 -4.72
N ALA A 147 -3.58 4.49 -4.86
CA ALA A 147 -2.81 4.01 -5.98
C ALA A 147 -2.85 2.48 -6.08
N ASN A 148 -2.70 1.77 -4.96
CA ASN A 148 -2.81 0.32 -4.92
C ASN A 148 -4.17 -0.17 -5.43
N LEU A 149 -5.27 0.42 -4.93
CA LEU A 149 -6.62 0.06 -5.35
C LEU A 149 -6.86 0.36 -6.85
N LEU A 150 -6.35 1.47 -7.36
CA LEU A 150 -6.45 1.83 -8.79
C LEU A 150 -5.67 0.86 -9.67
N LEU A 151 -4.45 0.50 -9.29
CA LEU A 151 -3.61 -0.47 -10.02
C LEU A 151 -4.27 -1.85 -10.08
N GLN A 152 -4.86 -2.31 -8.97
CA GLN A 152 -5.60 -3.56 -8.93
C GLN A 152 -6.90 -3.51 -9.76
N ALA A 153 -7.67 -2.41 -9.66
CA ALA A 153 -8.88 -2.23 -10.46
C ALA A 153 -8.57 -2.22 -11.97
N ARG A 154 -7.44 -1.60 -12.37
CA ARG A 154 -6.97 -1.54 -13.76
C ARG A 154 -6.82 -2.92 -14.39
N GLN A 155 -6.43 -3.95 -13.64
CA GLN A 155 -6.28 -5.33 -14.14
C GLN A 155 -7.61 -5.98 -14.55
N HIS A 156 -8.73 -5.48 -14.00
CA HIS A 156 -10.07 -6.00 -14.25
C HIS A 156 -10.88 -5.15 -15.22
N ARG A 157 -10.35 -3.98 -15.65
CA ARG A 157 -11.11 -2.97 -16.41
C ARG A 157 -11.83 -3.53 -17.64
N ASP A 158 -11.18 -4.44 -18.37
CA ASP A 158 -11.70 -4.99 -19.63
C ASP A 158 -12.69 -6.15 -19.40
N ARG A 159 -12.84 -6.61 -18.16
CA ARG A 159 -13.77 -7.68 -17.74
C ARG A 159 -15.03 -7.15 -17.04
N VAL A 160 -15.06 -5.85 -16.74
CA VAL A 160 -16.20 -5.21 -16.08
C VAL A 160 -17.08 -4.54 -17.11
N THR A 161 -18.30 -5.06 -17.29
CA THR A 161 -19.32 -4.38 -18.10
C THR A 161 -19.65 -3.03 -17.48
N ASN A 162 -19.56 -1.96 -18.27
CA ASN A 162 -19.83 -0.58 -17.83
C ASN A 162 -18.94 -0.09 -16.67
N MET A 163 -17.61 -0.18 -16.83
CA MET A 163 -16.63 0.29 -15.85
C MET A 163 -16.82 1.76 -15.43
N ALA A 164 -17.38 2.61 -16.29
CA ALA A 164 -17.64 4.03 -16.01
C ALA A 164 -18.50 4.23 -14.73
N ALA A 165 -19.48 3.36 -14.49
CA ALA A 165 -20.32 3.42 -13.30
C ALA A 165 -19.53 3.22 -11.99
N LEU A 166 -18.41 2.48 -12.04
CA LEU A 166 -17.52 2.33 -10.88
C LEU A 166 -16.54 3.50 -10.73
N THR A 167 -16.10 4.10 -11.84
CA THR A 167 -15.20 5.27 -11.76
C THR A 167 -15.87 6.51 -11.18
N GLU A 168 -17.20 6.63 -11.31
CA GLU A 168 -17.97 7.72 -10.68
C GLU A 168 -17.90 7.69 -9.15
N LEU A 169 -17.63 6.53 -8.54
CA LEU A 169 -17.48 6.38 -7.09
C LEU A 169 -16.27 7.14 -6.51
N LEU A 170 -15.31 7.55 -7.34
CA LEU A 170 -14.15 8.34 -6.90
C LEU A 170 -14.45 9.85 -6.78
N VAL A 171 -15.59 10.31 -7.31
CA VAL A 171 -15.98 11.72 -7.36
C VAL A 171 -17.17 12.04 -6.44
N ALA A 172 -17.95 11.01 -6.07
CA ALA A 172 -19.15 11.10 -5.24
C ALA A 172 -18.86 11.37 -3.76
#